data_AF-A0A2H3DAP1-F1
#
_entry.id   AF-A0A2H3DAP1-F1
#
_cell.length_a   1.000
_cell.length_b   1.000
_cell.length_c   1.000
_cell.angle_alpha   90.00
_cell.angle_beta   90.00
_cell.angle_gamma   90.00
#
_symmetry.space_group_name_H-M   'P 1'
#
loop_
_entity.id
_entity.type
_entity.pdbx_description
1 polymer ?
#
loop_
_entity_poly.entity_id
_entity_poly.type
_entity_poly.pdbx_seq_one_letter_code
_entity_poly.pdbx_strand_id
1 'polypeptide(L)'
;CARSIQPSVFQEGGCTVCGQLTPLSELSKSHHVLHFFSILENDTCTCKERRNRMDPIDLIGGPVIAPSTNFICLKCRSTIWKGQVLKNALANGLWLSKVPEVLSKLSFVEHILISPMRHNCCFVCVALAGHPEYGSRKMISHVIAFKSPVSKVYNVLPPPP
;
A
#
# COMPACT_ATOMS: atom_id res chain seq x y z
N CYS A 1 -2.28 29.93 21.11
CA CYS A 1 -2.21 28.46 21.31
C CYS A 1 -3.43 27.69 20.77
N ALA A 2 -4.66 28.21 20.80
CA ALA A 2 -5.86 27.46 20.37
C ALA A 2 -5.99 27.19 18.84
N ARG A 3 -5.33 27.97 17.96
CA ARG A 3 -5.37 27.75 16.50
C ARG A 3 -4.68 26.47 16.04
N SER A 4 -3.72 25.94 16.82
CA SER A 4 -2.99 24.71 16.48
C SER A 4 -3.71 23.42 16.85
N ILE A 5 -4.90 23.50 17.48
CA ILE A 5 -5.69 22.34 17.92
C ILE A 5 -6.95 22.15 17.03
N GLN A 6 -7.05 22.86 15.90
CA GLN A 6 -8.18 22.66 15.00
C GLN A 6 -8.11 21.28 14.34
N PRO A 7 -9.23 20.53 14.26
CA PRO A 7 -9.25 19.18 13.70
C PRO A 7 -8.68 19.10 12.28
N SER A 8 -8.87 20.16 11.49
CA SER A 8 -8.34 20.31 10.13
C SER A 8 -6.80 20.23 10.03
N VAL A 9 -6.08 20.44 11.13
CA VAL A 9 -4.61 20.34 11.19
C VAL A 9 -4.13 18.89 11.35
N PHE A 10 -4.95 18.01 11.94
CA PHE A 10 -4.59 16.61 12.20
C PHE A 10 -5.35 15.62 11.34
N GLN A 11 -6.54 16.00 10.87
CA GLN A 11 -7.35 15.15 10.03
C GLN A 11 -6.67 15.00 8.68
N GLU A 12 -6.44 13.76 8.28
CA GLU A 12 -5.83 13.41 7.02
C GLU A 12 -6.89 12.92 6.03
N GLY A 13 -6.61 13.15 4.75
CA GLY A 13 -7.35 12.57 3.64
C GLY A 13 -6.40 11.96 2.62
N GLY A 14 -6.91 11.07 1.77
CA GLY A 14 -6.14 10.47 0.69
C GLY A 14 -6.12 11.35 -0.56
N CYS A 15 -4.95 11.48 -1.18
CA CYS A 15 -4.81 12.11 -2.50
C CYS A 15 -5.23 11.15 -3.63
N THR A 16 -6.08 11.62 -4.55
CA THR A 16 -6.55 10.89 -5.73
C THR A 16 -5.42 10.47 -6.68
N VAL A 17 -4.33 11.23 -6.73
CA VAL A 17 -3.26 11.04 -7.73
C VAL A 17 -2.12 10.16 -7.22
N CYS A 18 -1.70 10.34 -5.96
CA CYS A 18 -0.58 9.59 -5.37
C CYS A 18 -1.00 8.61 -4.28
N GLY A 19 -2.27 8.59 -3.87
CA GLY A 19 -2.79 7.69 -2.83
C GLY A 19 -2.31 7.98 -1.41
N GLN A 20 -1.40 8.94 -1.22
CA GLN A 20 -0.84 9.27 0.09
C GLN A 20 -1.87 9.95 0.99
N LEU A 21 -1.83 9.62 2.28
CA LEU A 21 -2.50 10.38 3.33
C LEU A 21 -1.77 11.72 3.50
N THR A 22 -2.54 12.79 3.58
CA THR A 22 -2.03 14.15 3.68
C THR A 22 -3.01 14.96 4.55
N PRO A 23 -2.53 15.91 5.39
CA PRO A 23 -3.41 16.78 6.16
C PRO A 23 -4.43 17.48 5.27
N LEU A 24 -5.67 17.66 5.76
CA LEU A 24 -6.73 18.34 5.02
C LEU A 24 -6.35 19.78 4.62
N SER A 25 -5.48 20.44 5.40
CA SER A 25 -4.92 21.77 5.07
C SER A 25 -4.08 21.79 3.78
N GLU A 26 -3.50 20.65 3.41
CA GLU A 26 -2.68 20.47 2.19
C GLU A 26 -3.43 19.72 1.08
N LEU A 27 -4.75 19.55 1.22
CA LEU A 27 -5.62 18.95 0.22
C LEU A 27 -6.52 20.01 -0.40
N SER A 28 -6.77 19.86 -1.69
CA SER A 28 -7.72 20.66 -2.44
C SER A 28 -8.66 19.74 -3.21
N LYS A 29 -9.84 20.23 -3.61
CA LYS A 29 -10.78 19.39 -4.36
C LYS A 29 -10.23 19.11 -5.77
N SER A 30 -10.29 17.86 -6.21
CA SER A 30 -9.72 17.42 -7.50
C SER A 30 -10.50 17.92 -8.72
N HIS A 31 -11.77 18.31 -8.57
CA HIS A 31 -12.63 18.73 -9.69
C HIS A 31 -12.05 19.87 -10.54
N HIS A 32 -11.25 20.77 -9.96
CA HIS A 32 -10.64 21.90 -10.68
C HIS A 32 -9.58 21.47 -11.69
N VAL A 33 -9.01 20.26 -11.57
CA VAL A 33 -7.88 19.79 -12.37
C VAL A 33 -8.19 18.54 -13.18
N LEU A 34 -9.46 18.12 -13.24
CA LEU A 34 -9.90 16.91 -13.97
C LEU A 34 -9.49 16.95 -15.45
N HIS A 35 -9.52 18.12 -16.08
CA HIS A 35 -9.16 18.28 -17.49
C HIS A 35 -7.66 18.03 -17.77
N PHE A 36 -6.81 18.05 -16.74
CA PHE A 36 -5.40 17.70 -16.87
C PHE A 36 -5.12 16.21 -16.58
N PHE A 37 -6.13 15.40 -16.26
CA PHE A 37 -5.91 14.01 -15.87
C PHE A 37 -5.53 13.10 -17.05
N SER A 38 -5.66 13.55 -18.29
CA SER A 38 -5.19 12.81 -19.46
C SER A 38 -3.71 12.42 -19.37
N ILE A 39 -2.87 13.20 -18.68
CA ILE A 39 -1.46 12.86 -18.45
C ILE A 39 -1.28 11.64 -17.53
N LEU A 40 -2.31 11.25 -16.80
CA LEU A 40 -2.33 10.11 -15.88
C LEU A 40 -2.88 8.84 -16.54
N GLU A 41 -3.21 8.89 -17.83
CA GLU A 41 -3.58 7.71 -18.60
C GLU A 41 -2.36 6.81 -18.78
N ASN A 42 -2.46 5.58 -18.30
CA ASN A 42 -1.41 4.59 -18.47
C ASN A 42 -2.00 3.19 -18.53
N ASP A 43 -2.27 2.75 -19.75
CA ASP A 43 -2.86 1.45 -20.06
C ASP A 43 -1.94 0.27 -19.67
N THR A 44 -0.65 0.50 -19.43
CA THR A 44 0.27 -0.59 -19.06
C THR A 44 0.19 -0.95 -17.57
N CYS A 45 -0.43 -0.10 -16.74
CA CYS A 45 -0.40 -0.23 -15.28
C CYS A 45 -1.73 -0.68 -14.67
N THR A 46 -2.79 -0.82 -15.47
CA THR A 46 -4.13 -1.16 -14.98
C THR A 46 -4.69 -2.39 -15.69
N CYS A 47 -5.11 -3.38 -14.91
CA CYS A 47 -5.77 -4.58 -15.43
C CYS A 47 -7.06 -4.83 -14.66
N LYS A 48 -8.11 -5.28 -15.36
CA LYS A 48 -9.32 -5.79 -14.74
C LYS A 48 -9.00 -7.07 -13.98
N GLU A 49 -9.68 -7.25 -12.84
CA GLU A 49 -9.63 -8.50 -12.11
C GLU A 49 -10.16 -9.65 -12.98
N ARG A 50 -9.41 -10.75 -13.03
CA ARG A 50 -9.80 -11.99 -13.72
C ARG A 50 -10.44 -12.93 -12.71
N ARG A 51 -11.61 -13.48 -13.02
CA ARG A 51 -12.32 -14.44 -12.17
C ARG A 51 -12.14 -15.87 -12.63
N ASN A 52 -11.80 -16.04 -13.91
CA ASN A 52 -11.52 -17.32 -14.52
C ASN A 52 -10.17 -17.28 -15.26
N ARG A 53 -9.49 -18.42 -15.35
CA ARG A 53 -8.28 -18.59 -16.15
C ARG A 53 -8.51 -18.30 -17.64
N MET A 54 -9.73 -18.50 -18.13
CA MET A 54 -10.10 -18.21 -19.51
C MET A 54 -10.39 -16.73 -19.77
N ASP A 55 -10.54 -15.91 -18.72
CA ASP A 55 -10.80 -14.48 -18.89
C ASP A 55 -9.56 -13.83 -19.53
N PRO A 56 -9.74 -13.00 -20.58
CA PRO A 56 -8.65 -12.27 -21.19
C PRO A 56 -8.04 -11.25 -20.21
N ILE A 57 -6.79 -10.86 -20.47
CA ILE A 57 -6.14 -9.76 -19.76
C ILE A 57 -6.70 -8.47 -20.37
N ASP A 58 -7.70 -7.89 -19.70
CA ASP A 58 -8.35 -6.66 -20.10
C ASP A 58 -7.79 -5.47 -19.33
N LEU A 59 -7.42 -4.41 -20.03
CA LEU A 59 -6.92 -3.18 -19.42
C LEU A 59 -8.10 -2.32 -18.92
N ILE A 60 -7.84 -1.54 -17.86
CA ILE A 60 -8.81 -0.52 -17.41
C ILE A 60 -8.37 0.81 -18.01
N GLY A 61 -9.09 1.27 -19.03
CA GLY A 61 -8.80 2.54 -19.69
C GLY A 61 -9.08 3.77 -18.82
N GLY A 62 -8.49 4.89 -19.24
CA GLY A 62 -8.64 6.19 -18.59
C GLY A 62 -7.56 6.50 -17.56
N PRO A 63 -7.66 7.65 -16.87
CA PRO A 63 -6.64 8.12 -15.96
C PRO A 63 -6.57 7.23 -14.70
N VAL A 64 -5.35 6.89 -14.30
CA VAL A 64 -5.11 6.03 -13.12
C VAL A 64 -5.21 6.86 -11.83
N ILE A 65 -6.41 6.88 -11.22
CA ILE A 65 -6.76 7.75 -10.08
C ILE A 65 -7.61 7.08 -9.01
N ALA A 66 -7.37 7.36 -7.72
CA ALA A 66 -8.05 6.74 -6.57
C ALA A 66 -9.56 7.01 -6.59
N PRO A 67 -10.46 6.01 -6.75
CA PRO A 67 -11.89 6.26 -6.89
C PRO A 67 -12.54 6.68 -5.56
N SER A 68 -11.91 6.40 -4.43
CA SER A 68 -12.47 6.62 -3.10
C SER A 68 -12.29 8.06 -2.59
N THR A 69 -11.50 8.90 -3.27
CA THR A 69 -11.19 10.24 -2.79
C THR A 69 -11.41 11.30 -3.86
N ASN A 70 -11.91 12.47 -3.43
CA ASN A 70 -12.16 13.63 -4.30
C ASN A 70 -11.14 14.75 -4.03
N PHE A 71 -10.00 14.41 -3.44
CA PHE A 71 -9.01 15.36 -2.97
C PHE A 71 -7.67 15.15 -3.67
N ILE A 72 -6.98 16.23 -3.97
CA ILE A 72 -5.64 16.22 -4.53
C ILE A 72 -4.72 17.04 -3.62
N CYS A 73 -3.56 16.49 -3.28
CA CYS A 73 -2.57 17.22 -2.48
C CYS A 73 -1.92 18.34 -3.31
N LEU A 74 -1.48 19.40 -2.64
CA LEU A 74 -0.90 20.57 -3.30
C LEU A 74 0.31 20.23 -4.19
N LYS A 75 1.10 19.22 -3.81
CA LYS A 75 2.22 18.70 -4.61
C LYS A 75 1.75 18.09 -5.93
N CYS A 76 0.77 17.19 -5.90
CA CYS A 76 0.21 16.60 -7.11
C CYS A 76 -0.46 17.66 -7.97
N ARG A 77 -1.21 18.58 -7.37
CA ARG A 77 -1.89 19.66 -8.09
C ARG A 77 -0.92 20.54 -8.88
N SER A 78 0.15 21.00 -8.25
CA SER A 78 1.15 21.86 -8.91
C SER A 78 1.94 21.13 -9.99
N THR A 79 2.13 19.82 -9.86
CA THR A 79 2.83 18.98 -10.85
C THR A 79 1.95 18.68 -12.06
N ILE A 80 0.68 18.33 -11.83
CA ILE A 80 -0.30 18.08 -12.90
C ILE A 80 -0.55 19.33 -13.73
N TRP A 81 -0.61 20.51 -13.10
CA TRP A 81 -0.76 21.77 -13.84
C TRP A 81 0.43 22.03 -14.78
N LYS A 82 1.62 21.51 -14.47
CA LYS A 82 2.79 21.58 -15.37
C LYS A 82 2.79 20.49 -16.45
N GLY A 83 1.74 19.67 -16.54
CA GLY A 83 1.68 18.54 -17.46
C GLY A 83 2.64 17.40 -17.12
N GLN A 84 3.05 17.28 -15.85
CA GLN A 84 4.02 16.28 -15.40
C GLN A 84 3.36 15.21 -14.52
N VAL A 85 3.83 13.97 -14.66
CA VAL A 85 3.45 12.87 -13.78
C VAL A 85 4.47 12.76 -12.65
N LEU A 86 3.99 12.83 -11.41
CA LEU A 86 4.86 12.72 -10.24
C LEU A 86 5.39 11.28 -10.11
N LYS A 87 6.64 11.08 -9.66
CA LYS A 87 7.23 9.73 -9.48
C LYS A 87 6.37 8.79 -8.64
N ASN A 88 5.71 9.32 -7.61
CA ASN A 88 4.85 8.55 -6.71
C ASN A 88 3.37 8.58 -7.11
N ALA A 89 3.06 8.98 -8.35
CA ALA A 89 1.70 8.91 -8.87
C ALA A 89 1.30 7.45 -9.07
N LEU A 90 0.02 7.19 -8.88
CA LEU A 90 -0.58 5.87 -9.07
C LEU A 90 -0.45 5.38 -10.52
N ALA A 91 -0.46 6.32 -11.48
CA ALA A 91 -0.21 6.07 -12.89
C ALA A 91 1.18 5.46 -13.21
N ASN A 92 2.12 5.45 -12.27
CA ASN A 92 3.45 4.83 -12.46
C ASN A 92 3.50 3.36 -11.98
N GLY A 93 2.38 2.63 -12.06
CA GLY A 93 2.31 1.24 -11.58
C GLY A 93 2.30 1.08 -10.06
N LEU A 94 2.09 2.20 -9.33
CA LEU A 94 1.89 2.19 -7.88
C LEU A 94 0.41 2.02 -7.51
N TRP A 95 -0.44 1.82 -8.51
CA TRP A 95 -1.87 1.65 -8.35
C TRP A 95 -2.20 0.33 -7.66
N LEU A 96 -2.64 0.45 -6.41
CA LEU A 96 -3.35 -0.61 -5.72
C LEU A 96 -4.83 -0.27 -5.82
N SER A 97 -5.56 -1.01 -6.66
CA SER A 97 -7.02 -1.03 -6.58
C SER A 97 -7.44 -1.40 -5.16
N LYS A 98 -8.75 -1.31 -4.85
CA LYS A 98 -9.26 -1.92 -3.61
C LYS A 98 -8.77 -3.37 -3.55
N VAL A 99 -8.22 -3.75 -2.40
CA VAL A 99 -7.78 -5.12 -2.15
C VAL A 99 -9.00 -6.02 -2.34
N PRO A 100 -8.97 -6.99 -3.28
CA PRO A 100 -10.07 -7.92 -3.48
C PRO A 100 -10.44 -8.63 -2.18
N GLU A 101 -11.71 -8.99 -2.00
CA GLU A 101 -12.16 -9.65 -0.76
C GLU A 101 -11.40 -10.96 -0.52
N VAL A 102 -11.07 -11.68 -1.59
CA VAL A 102 -10.26 -12.91 -1.55
C VAL A 102 -8.86 -12.69 -0.97
N LEU A 103 -8.29 -11.49 -1.10
CA LEU A 103 -6.99 -11.12 -0.52
C LEU A 103 -7.12 -10.41 0.84
N SER A 104 -8.31 -9.94 1.20
CA SER A 104 -8.54 -9.20 2.44
C SER A 104 -8.62 -10.08 3.69
N LYS A 105 -8.88 -11.39 3.53
CA LYS A 105 -9.13 -12.33 4.63
C LYS A 105 -8.10 -13.46 4.70
N LEU A 106 -6.87 -13.19 4.23
CA LEU A 106 -5.81 -14.18 4.25
C LEU A 106 -5.25 -14.38 5.66
N SER A 107 -4.97 -15.63 5.99
CA SER A 107 -4.19 -15.99 7.17
C SER A 107 -2.75 -15.47 7.04
N PHE A 108 -2.05 -15.38 8.17
CA PHE A 108 -0.63 -15.00 8.20
C PHE A 108 0.23 -15.87 7.26
N VAL A 109 -0.05 -17.17 7.18
CA VAL A 109 0.67 -18.10 6.31
C VAL A 109 0.38 -17.83 4.83
N GLU A 110 -0.87 -17.53 4.48
CA GLU A 110 -1.26 -17.18 3.11
C GLU A 110 -0.65 -15.85 2.67
N HIS A 111 -0.56 -14.85 3.56
CA HIS A 111 0.16 -13.61 3.29
C HIS A 111 1.64 -13.84 2.96
N ILE A 112 2.31 -14.75 3.68
CA ILE A 112 3.70 -15.13 3.38
C ILE A 112 3.80 -15.81 2.01
N LEU A 113 2.80 -16.62 1.62
CA LEU A 113 2.79 -17.33 0.33
C LEU A 113 2.70 -16.37 -0.86
N ILE A 114 1.80 -15.38 -0.80
CA ILE A 114 1.54 -14.43 -1.89
C ILE A 114 2.47 -13.21 -1.91
N SER A 115 3.28 -13.01 -0.86
CA SER A 115 4.18 -11.86 -0.78
C SER A 115 5.24 -11.89 -1.90
N PRO A 116 5.46 -10.78 -2.64
CA PRO A 116 6.48 -10.69 -3.68
C PRO A 116 7.90 -10.81 -3.12
N MET A 117 8.14 -10.33 -1.89
CA MET A 117 9.39 -10.56 -1.15
C MET A 117 9.15 -11.56 -0.02
N ARG A 118 9.83 -12.70 -0.08
CA ARG A 118 9.79 -13.75 0.94
C ARG A 118 10.97 -13.62 1.86
N HIS A 119 10.79 -12.89 2.96
CA HIS A 119 11.77 -12.95 4.03
C HIS A 119 11.49 -14.19 4.89
N ASN A 120 12.35 -15.21 4.77
CA ASN A 120 12.38 -16.32 5.73
C ASN A 120 13.11 -15.92 7.03
N CYS A 121 13.01 -14.65 7.45
CA CYS A 121 13.66 -14.19 8.66
C CYS A 121 12.75 -14.44 9.87
N CYS A 122 13.29 -15.12 10.88
CA CYS A 122 12.67 -15.22 12.19
C CYS A 122 13.21 -14.08 13.05
N PHE A 123 12.32 -13.21 13.53
CA PHE A 123 12.69 -12.19 14.52
C PHE A 123 12.37 -12.71 15.91
N VAL A 124 13.37 -12.74 16.78
CA VAL A 124 13.21 -13.10 18.19
C VAL A 124 13.52 -11.88 19.02
N CYS A 125 12.51 -11.35 19.72
CA CYS A 125 12.70 -10.28 20.68
C CYS A 125 12.87 -10.91 22.08
N VAL A 126 14.06 -10.78 22.66
CA VAL A 126 14.33 -11.16 24.04
C VAL A 126 14.30 -9.89 24.88
N ALA A 127 13.15 -9.61 25.49
CA ALA A 127 13.00 -8.45 26.36
C ALA A 127 13.52 -8.74 27.76
N LEU A 128 14.37 -7.84 28.27
CA LEU A 128 14.83 -7.87 29.65
C LEU A 128 13.79 -7.19 30.54
N ALA A 129 13.19 -7.94 31.46
CA ALA A 129 12.53 -7.33 32.62
C ALA A 129 13.62 -7.00 33.65
N GLY A 130 14.06 -5.73 33.69
CA GLY A 130 14.98 -5.25 34.71
C GLY A 130 14.31 -5.22 36.08
N HIS A 131 14.89 -5.87 37.08
CA HIS A 131 14.47 -5.66 38.47
C HIS A 131 15.01 -4.30 38.93
N PRO A 132 14.20 -3.41 39.54
CA PRO A 132 14.59 -2.02 39.85
C PRO A 132 15.89 -1.88 40.66
N GLU A 133 16.24 -2.90 41.44
CA GLU A 133 17.39 -2.87 42.37
C GLU A 133 18.61 -3.70 41.92
N TYR A 134 18.46 -4.64 40.98
CA TYR A 134 19.52 -5.63 40.65
C TYR A 134 20.11 -5.49 39.23
N GLY A 135 19.68 -4.48 38.47
CA GLY A 135 20.21 -4.18 37.14
C GLY A 135 19.86 -5.23 36.06
N SER A 136 20.36 -5.00 34.84
CA SER A 136 20.15 -5.89 33.69
C SER A 136 21.05 -7.14 33.78
N ARG A 137 20.48 -8.31 34.09
CA ARG A 137 21.21 -9.60 34.00
C ARG A 137 21.30 -10.07 32.54
N LYS A 138 22.44 -10.66 32.14
CA LYS A 138 22.57 -11.33 30.84
C LYS A 138 21.52 -12.44 30.75
N MET A 139 20.58 -12.32 29.81
CA MET A 139 19.57 -13.34 29.55
C MET A 139 20.04 -14.24 28.41
N ILE A 140 20.16 -15.54 28.68
CA ILE A 140 20.38 -16.56 27.66
C ILE A 140 19.02 -17.20 27.39
N SER A 141 18.54 -17.14 26.15
CA SER A 141 17.29 -17.78 25.73
C SER A 141 17.58 -18.78 24.62
N HIS A 142 16.92 -19.94 24.67
CA HIS A 142 16.99 -20.96 23.63
C HIS A 142 15.79 -20.80 22.70
N VAL A 143 16.06 -20.69 21.41
CA VAL A 143 15.03 -20.59 20.38
C VAL A 143 14.98 -21.91 19.61
N ILE A 144 13.80 -22.51 19.55
CA ILE A 144 13.54 -23.66 18.68
C ILE A 144 12.67 -23.16 17.54
N ALA A 145 13.23 -23.11 16.34
CA ALA A 145 12.53 -22.72 15.12
C ALA A 145 12.23 -23.96 14.28
N PHE A 146 10.98 -24.07 13.80
CA PHE A 146 10.58 -25.11 12.87
C PHE A 146 10.55 -24.56 11.45
N LYS A 147 11.00 -25.38 10.49
CA LYS A 147 10.91 -25.02 9.07
C LYS A 147 9.44 -24.88 8.68
N SER A 148 9.06 -23.71 8.16
CA SER A 148 7.71 -23.52 7.62
C SER A 148 7.52 -24.41 6.38
N PRO A 149 6.43 -25.18 6.26
CA PRO A 149 6.20 -26.12 5.14
C PRO A 149 5.81 -25.41 3.83
N VAL A 150 6.16 -24.13 3.66
CA VAL A 150 5.85 -23.28 2.49
C VAL A 150 6.18 -23.98 1.16
N SER A 151 7.29 -24.74 1.11
CA SER A 151 7.69 -25.49 -0.08
C SER A 151 6.72 -26.61 -0.49
N LYS A 152 6.00 -27.22 0.46
CA LYS A 152 5.00 -28.27 0.17
C LYS A 152 3.70 -27.67 -0.37
N VAL A 153 3.33 -26.48 0.11
CA VAL A 153 2.14 -25.75 -0.34
C VAL A 153 2.34 -25.16 -1.74
N TYR A 154 3.59 -24.87 -2.10
CA TYR A 154 3.94 -24.25 -3.38
C TYR A 154 3.55 -25.07 -4.61
N ASN A 155 3.60 -26.40 -4.53
CA ASN A 155 3.23 -27.30 -5.62
C ASN A 155 1.72 -27.35 -5.89
N VAL A 156 0.91 -26.67 -5.06
CA VAL A 156 -0.55 -26.62 -5.17
C VAL A 156 -1.01 -25.30 -5.80
N LEU A 157 -0.19 -24.25 -5.74
CA LEU A 157 -0.51 -22.97 -6.35
C LEU A 157 -0.12 -23.00 -7.84
N PRO A 158 -0.92 -22.36 -8.72
CA PRO A 158 -0.55 -22.28 -10.13
C PRO A 158 0.85 -21.64 -10.26
N PRO A 159 1.72 -22.18 -11.15
CA PRO A 159 3.05 -21.63 -11.34
C PRO A 159 2.95 -20.15 -11.74
N PRO A 160 3.91 -19.31 -11.33
CA PRO A 160 3.96 -17.94 -11.81
C PRO A 160 4.02 -17.94 -13.35
N PRO A 161 3.32 -17.00 -14.01
CA PRO A 161 3.38 -16.83 -15.46
C PRO A 161 4.79 -16.46 -15.95
#